data_AF-F5YGM9-F1
#
_entry.id   AF-F5YGM9-F1
#
_cell.length_a   1.000
_cell.length_b   1.000
_cell.length_c   1.000
_cell.angle_alpha   90.00
_cell.angle_beta   90.00
_cell.angle_gamma   90.00
#
_symmetry.space_group_name_H-M   'P 1'
#
loop_
_entity.id
_entity.type
_entity.pdbx_description
1 polymer ?
#
loop_
_entity_poly.entity_id
_entity_poly.type
_entity_poly.pdbx_seq_one_letter_code
_entity_poly.pdbx_strand_id
1 'polypeptide(L)'
;MNTRFCHTLLVSLLVFSAHFLWAITDLELLRNADGLASYYDTDFSAEYTIVQDKPGQDRSTTVAGVFRRDSRAIYVIIIMQPQISRGQGYLKQDDTLWFYDPDSRRFNTTSSSERFQNTNARNSDFTRSTLADDYRVVNGEDTVLGRFKCRLLTLEEVSAGLTYPRMKLWISEDGLVRKTEDYSLSGQLMRTSAILDYQRTGKRFVPTQILFEEALRGAVINGKLVKERTLITINKPSFEKIADSVYSKTFLESVNR
;
A
#
# COMPACT_ATOMS: atom_id res chain seq x y z
N MET A 1 38.21 -79.41 9.04
CA MET A 1 38.58 -78.72 7.78
C MET A 1 37.39 -78.83 6.84
N ASN A 2 36.65 -77.72 6.66
CA ASN A 2 35.83 -77.38 5.48
C ASN A 2 34.89 -76.23 5.83
N THR A 3 35.39 -75.04 5.51
CA THR A 3 34.73 -73.73 5.50
C THR A 3 33.62 -73.70 4.45
N ARG A 4 32.44 -73.17 4.80
CA ARG A 4 31.49 -72.64 3.82
C ARG A 4 31.12 -71.20 4.16
N PHE A 5 31.27 -70.38 3.13
CA PHE A 5 31.22 -68.93 3.10
C PHE A 5 29.84 -68.37 3.48
N CYS A 6 29.88 -67.31 4.29
CA CYS A 6 28.77 -66.42 4.60
C CYS A 6 28.64 -65.41 3.45
N HIS A 7 27.49 -65.37 2.77
CA HIS A 7 27.14 -64.27 1.87
C HIS A 7 26.20 -63.31 2.61
N THR A 8 26.78 -62.24 3.14
CA THR A 8 26.04 -61.09 3.66
C THR A 8 25.55 -60.26 2.48
N LEU A 9 24.24 -60.29 2.21
CA LEU A 9 23.59 -59.43 1.23
C LEU A 9 23.45 -58.03 1.83
N LEU A 10 24.34 -57.11 1.48
CA LEU A 10 24.26 -55.71 1.90
C LEU A 10 23.25 -54.98 1.00
N VAL A 11 21.98 -54.90 1.44
CA VAL A 11 20.96 -54.06 0.79
C VAL A 11 21.27 -52.61 1.16
N SER A 12 21.83 -51.83 0.23
CA SER A 12 22.04 -50.40 0.43
C SER A 12 20.68 -49.70 0.39
N LEU A 13 20.21 -49.27 1.55
CA LEU A 13 18.99 -48.48 1.69
C LEU A 13 19.27 -47.06 1.17
N LEU A 14 18.89 -46.78 -0.08
CA LEU A 14 18.87 -45.43 -0.63
C LEU A 14 17.79 -44.62 0.11
N VAL A 15 18.19 -43.91 1.15
CA VAL A 15 17.35 -42.91 1.81
C VAL A 15 17.23 -41.71 0.87
N PHE A 16 16.18 -41.70 0.05
CA PHE A 16 15.77 -40.50 -0.69
C PHE A 16 15.27 -39.48 0.34
N SER A 17 16.15 -38.60 0.80
CA SER A 17 15.76 -37.42 1.56
C SER A 17 15.02 -36.47 0.63
N ALA A 18 13.69 -36.62 0.56
CA ALA A 18 12.81 -35.63 -0.04
C ALA A 18 12.92 -34.35 0.78
N HIS A 19 13.81 -33.45 0.36
CA HIS A 19 13.80 -32.08 0.84
C HIS A 19 12.56 -31.44 0.23
N PHE A 20 11.42 -31.54 0.91
CA PHE A 20 10.32 -30.61 0.69
C PHE A 20 10.85 -29.22 1.05
N LEU A 21 11.43 -28.52 0.07
CA LEU A 21 11.46 -27.07 0.07
C LEU A 21 9.99 -26.67 0.07
N TRP A 22 9.48 -26.25 1.23
CA TRP A 22 8.18 -25.62 1.33
C TRP A 22 8.30 -24.30 0.57
N ALA A 23 8.00 -24.33 -0.73
CA ALA A 23 7.84 -23.12 -1.50
C ALA A 23 6.72 -22.31 -0.84
N ILE A 24 7.00 -21.06 -0.51
CA ILE A 24 5.98 -20.14 0.00
C ILE A 24 4.85 -20.06 -1.01
N THR A 25 3.61 -20.20 -0.55
CA THR A 25 2.44 -20.05 -1.43
C THR A 25 2.24 -18.59 -1.83
N ASP A 26 1.56 -18.34 -2.95
CA ASP A 26 1.28 -16.96 -3.38
C ASP A 26 0.44 -16.17 -2.34
N LEU A 27 -0.45 -16.86 -1.61
CA LEU A 27 -1.21 -16.25 -0.52
C LEU A 27 -0.32 -15.89 0.68
N GLU A 28 0.61 -16.76 1.06
CA GLU A 28 1.58 -16.46 2.12
C GLU A 28 2.52 -15.32 1.70
N LEU A 29 2.93 -15.27 0.43
CA LEU A 29 3.70 -14.16 -0.13
C LEU A 29 2.92 -12.84 -0.01
N LEU A 30 1.63 -12.84 -0.36
CA LEU A 30 0.76 -11.67 -0.23
C LEU A 30 0.63 -11.21 1.24
N ARG A 31 0.41 -12.15 2.17
CA ARG A 31 0.36 -11.85 3.62
C ARG A 31 1.66 -11.27 4.15
N ASN A 32 2.80 -11.80 3.69
CA ASN A 32 4.11 -11.26 4.06
C ASN A 32 4.28 -9.84 3.52
N ALA A 33 3.87 -9.59 2.28
CA ALA A 33 3.94 -8.27 1.66
C ALA A 33 3.08 -7.23 2.43
N ASP A 34 1.87 -7.59 2.86
CA ASP A 34 1.02 -6.74 3.72
C ASP A 34 1.72 -6.35 5.03
N GLY A 35 2.41 -7.31 5.65
CA GLY A 35 3.11 -7.12 6.93
C GLY A 35 4.35 -6.23 6.85
N LEU A 36 5.02 -6.14 5.69
CA LEU A 36 6.28 -5.38 5.56
C LEU A 36 6.08 -3.86 5.65
N ALA A 37 4.88 -3.36 5.32
CA ALA A 37 4.52 -1.94 5.34
C ALA A 37 3.32 -1.63 6.26
N SER A 38 2.97 -2.56 7.15
CA SER A 38 1.93 -2.41 8.18
C SER A 38 2.56 -2.54 9.56
N TYR A 39 2.31 -1.58 10.43
CA TYR A 39 3.07 -1.38 11.67
C TYR A 39 2.20 -1.69 12.89
N TYR A 40 1.86 -2.96 13.09
CA TYR A 40 0.93 -3.37 14.16
C TYR A 40 1.48 -3.21 15.58
N ASP A 41 2.80 -3.22 15.75
CA ASP A 41 3.47 -3.19 17.04
C ASP A 41 3.96 -1.79 17.45
N THR A 42 3.77 -0.79 16.60
CA THR A 42 4.15 0.61 16.84
C THR A 42 3.07 1.56 16.34
N ASP A 43 3.22 2.84 16.65
CA ASP A 43 2.54 3.87 15.87
C ASP A 43 3.41 4.27 14.68
N PHE A 44 2.87 5.09 13.77
CA PHE A 44 3.61 5.64 12.65
C PHE A 44 3.26 7.10 12.44
N SER A 45 4.27 7.94 12.23
CA SER A 45 4.06 9.29 11.75
C SER A 45 5.06 9.66 10.65
N ALA A 46 4.64 10.48 9.70
CA ALA A 46 5.54 11.03 8.69
C ALA A 46 4.96 12.31 8.07
N GLU A 47 5.81 13.04 7.37
CA GLU A 47 5.45 14.18 6.54
C GLU A 47 5.30 13.72 5.09
N TYR A 48 4.14 13.93 4.50
CA TYR A 48 3.83 13.56 3.13
C TYR A 48 3.80 14.81 2.25
N THR A 49 4.61 14.82 1.20
CA THR A 49 4.53 15.82 0.12
C THR A 49 3.85 15.19 -1.08
N ILE A 50 2.69 15.72 -1.46
CA ILE A 50 1.82 15.16 -2.49
C ILE A 50 1.75 16.16 -3.64
N VAL A 51 2.38 15.81 -4.76
CA VAL A 51 2.45 16.63 -5.96
C VAL A 51 1.53 16.05 -7.03
N GLN A 52 0.60 16.85 -7.54
CA GLN A 52 -0.30 16.46 -8.61
C GLN A 52 0.02 17.20 -9.91
N ASP A 53 0.16 16.43 -10.98
CA ASP A 53 0.28 16.91 -12.35
C ASP A 53 -0.99 16.56 -13.13
N LYS A 54 -1.75 17.59 -13.51
CA LYS A 54 -2.91 17.47 -14.39
C LYS A 54 -2.58 18.13 -15.73
N PRO A 55 -2.72 17.42 -16.86
CA PRO A 55 -2.46 17.99 -18.19
C PRO A 55 -3.26 19.28 -18.41
N GLY A 56 -2.58 20.36 -18.79
CA GLY A 56 -3.21 21.67 -19.05
C GLY A 56 -3.59 22.47 -17.81
N GLN A 57 -3.17 22.04 -16.61
CA GLN A 57 -3.35 22.78 -15.36
C GLN A 57 -2.00 22.98 -14.68
N ASP A 58 -1.94 23.96 -13.78
CA ASP A 58 -0.77 24.17 -12.94
C ASP A 58 -0.60 23.00 -11.96
N ARG A 59 0.67 22.70 -11.67
CA ARG A 59 1.04 21.70 -10.68
C ARG A 59 0.52 22.11 -9.31
N SER A 60 -0.16 21.20 -8.63
CA SER A 60 -0.60 21.37 -7.24
C SER A 60 0.32 20.62 -6.28
N THR A 61 0.57 21.19 -5.11
CA THR A 61 1.35 20.56 -4.04
C THR A 61 0.61 20.67 -2.71
N THR A 62 0.42 19.54 -2.05
CA THR A 62 -0.12 19.43 -0.69
C THR A 62 0.97 18.87 0.22
N VAL A 63 1.16 19.46 1.39
CA VAL A 63 2.03 18.88 2.44
C VAL A 63 1.15 18.52 3.61
N ALA A 64 1.27 17.29 4.11
CA ALA A 64 0.44 16.79 5.20
C ALA A 64 1.26 16.05 6.26
N GLY A 65 0.87 16.21 7.52
CA GLY A 65 1.31 15.32 8.61
C GLY A 65 0.37 14.12 8.67
N VAL A 66 0.92 12.91 8.63
CA VAL A 66 0.15 11.66 8.69
C VAL A 66 0.52 10.93 9.97
N PHE A 67 -0.49 10.49 10.72
CA PHE A 67 -0.36 9.73 11.97
C PHE A 67 -1.24 8.48 11.87
N ARG A 68 -0.66 7.31 12.07
CA ARG A 68 -1.35 6.01 11.96
C ARG A 68 -1.13 5.20 13.22
N ARG A 69 -2.15 4.41 13.57
CA ARG A 69 -2.04 3.31 14.51
C ARG A 69 -2.71 2.09 13.89
N ASP A 70 -1.88 1.28 13.26
CA ASP A 70 -2.35 0.18 12.42
C ASP A 70 -3.01 -0.92 13.25
N SER A 71 -2.60 -1.14 14.50
CA SER A 71 -3.26 -2.08 15.43
C SER A 71 -4.73 -1.79 15.68
N ARG A 72 -5.16 -0.53 15.50
CA ARG A 72 -6.55 -0.08 15.70
C ARG A 72 -7.24 0.35 14.41
N ALA A 73 -6.58 0.22 13.26
CA ALA A 73 -7.08 0.70 11.97
C ALA A 73 -7.37 2.22 11.92
N ILE A 74 -6.76 3.03 12.78
CA ILE A 74 -7.04 4.47 12.89
C ILE A 74 -5.93 5.31 12.26
N TYR A 75 -6.32 6.45 11.70
CA TYR A 75 -5.36 7.47 11.27
C TYR A 75 -5.88 8.89 11.47
N VAL A 76 -4.95 9.82 11.57
CA VAL A 76 -5.19 11.25 11.44
C VAL A 76 -4.27 11.83 10.38
N ILE A 77 -4.80 12.70 9.54
CA ILE A 77 -4.04 13.47 8.56
C ILE A 77 -4.34 14.95 8.77
N ILE A 78 -3.31 15.80 8.80
CA ILE A 78 -3.47 17.25 8.87
C ILE A 78 -2.78 17.90 7.68
N ILE A 79 -3.50 18.74 6.95
CA ILE A 79 -2.95 19.52 5.85
C ILE A 79 -2.16 20.70 6.41
N MET A 80 -0.88 20.81 6.04
CA MET A 80 0.02 21.89 6.44
C MET A 80 0.21 22.93 5.31
N GLN A 81 0.14 22.48 4.06
CA GLN A 81 0.19 23.30 2.85
C GLN A 81 -0.77 22.72 1.79
N PRO A 82 -1.33 23.55 0.88
CA PRO A 82 -1.13 25.00 0.75
C PRO A 82 -1.85 25.79 1.86
N GLN A 83 -1.54 27.09 1.97
CA GLN A 83 -2.16 27.98 2.98
C GLN A 83 -3.69 27.92 2.99
N ILE A 84 -4.33 27.87 1.81
CA ILE A 84 -5.79 27.86 1.67
C ILE A 84 -6.44 26.59 2.22
N SER A 85 -5.71 25.48 2.28
CA SER A 85 -6.20 24.21 2.84
C SER A 85 -5.55 23.90 4.19
N ARG A 86 -4.68 24.77 4.71
CA ARG A 86 -3.97 24.51 5.96
C ARG A 86 -4.99 24.32 7.07
N GLY A 87 -4.80 23.25 7.83
CA GLY A 87 -5.66 22.94 8.96
C GLY A 87 -6.81 21.99 8.66
N GLN A 88 -7.14 21.80 7.38
CA GLN A 88 -8.04 20.72 7.00
C GLN A 88 -7.47 19.39 7.51
N GLY A 89 -8.37 18.51 7.92
CA GLY A 89 -7.98 17.29 8.60
C GLY A 89 -8.83 16.10 8.24
N TYR A 90 -8.26 14.91 8.37
CA TYR A 90 -8.98 13.65 8.23
C TYR A 90 -8.80 12.84 9.51
N LEU A 91 -9.86 12.23 10.00
CA LEU A 91 -9.84 11.28 11.11
C LEU A 91 -10.57 10.02 10.68
N LYS A 92 -9.81 8.94 10.46
CA LYS A 92 -10.37 7.60 10.33
C LYS A 92 -10.41 6.95 11.70
N GLN A 93 -11.59 6.58 12.14
CA GLN A 93 -11.78 5.78 13.34
C GLN A 93 -12.94 4.82 13.14
N ASP A 94 -12.72 3.56 13.49
CA ASP A 94 -13.66 2.47 13.23
C ASP A 94 -14.01 2.45 11.73
N ASP A 95 -15.30 2.38 11.38
CA ASP A 95 -15.77 2.41 9.99
C ASP A 95 -16.06 3.83 9.47
N THR A 96 -15.79 4.87 10.27
CA THR A 96 -16.10 6.25 9.89
C THR A 96 -14.85 7.03 9.54
N LEU A 97 -14.91 7.72 8.40
CA LEU A 97 -13.91 8.69 8.00
C LEU A 97 -14.50 10.10 8.05
N TRP A 98 -13.98 10.91 8.96
CA TRP A 98 -14.35 12.30 9.12
C TRP A 98 -13.37 13.20 8.38
N PHE A 99 -13.89 14.21 7.69
CA PHE A 99 -13.17 15.33 7.14
C PHE A 99 -13.52 16.59 7.94
N TYR A 100 -12.50 17.29 8.43
CA TYR A 100 -12.61 18.54 9.16
C TYR A 100 -12.22 19.72 8.28
N ASP A 101 -13.07 20.75 8.28
CA ASP A 101 -12.80 22.04 7.66
C ASP A 101 -12.70 23.14 8.74
N PRO A 102 -11.52 23.78 8.92
CA PRO A 102 -11.32 24.79 9.96
C PRO A 102 -12.11 26.08 9.73
N ASP A 103 -12.40 26.44 8.48
CA ASP A 103 -13.09 27.69 8.16
C ASP A 103 -14.55 27.61 8.62
N SER A 104 -15.22 26.49 8.34
CA SER A 104 -16.58 26.23 8.80
C SER A 104 -16.67 25.63 10.20
N ARG A 105 -15.54 25.14 10.75
CA ARG A 105 -15.45 24.37 12.01
C ARG A 105 -16.39 23.17 12.03
N ARG A 106 -16.51 22.48 10.90
CA ARG A 106 -17.43 21.34 10.74
C ARG A 106 -16.69 20.06 10.41
N PHE A 107 -17.25 18.97 10.91
CA PHE A 107 -16.90 17.62 10.49
C PHE A 107 -17.97 17.11 9.52
N ASN A 108 -17.53 16.70 8.33
CA ASN A 108 -18.33 15.99 7.36
C ASN A 108 -17.83 14.55 7.25
N THR A 109 -18.69 13.61 6.87
CA THR A 109 -18.25 12.25 6.56
C THR A 109 -17.79 12.16 5.11
N THR A 110 -16.74 11.41 4.86
CA THR A 110 -16.29 11.00 3.53
C THR A 110 -16.05 9.49 3.54
N SER A 111 -15.67 8.89 2.41
CA SER A 111 -15.46 7.45 2.29
C SER A 111 -14.01 7.12 1.95
N SER A 112 -13.63 5.86 2.14
CA SER A 112 -12.32 5.35 1.75
C SER A 112 -12.09 5.40 0.23
N SER A 113 -13.15 5.30 -0.58
CA SER A 113 -13.09 5.34 -2.05
C SER A 113 -13.03 6.77 -2.63
N GLU A 114 -13.28 7.80 -1.82
CA GLU A 114 -13.15 9.18 -2.25
C GLU A 114 -11.69 9.60 -2.46
N ARG A 115 -11.48 10.59 -3.34
CA ARG A 115 -10.14 11.12 -3.64
C ARG A 115 -9.65 11.98 -2.48
N PHE A 116 -8.40 11.78 -2.08
CA PHE A 116 -7.76 12.64 -1.10
C PHE A 116 -7.39 13.97 -1.74
N GLN A 117 -7.92 15.09 -1.24
CA GLN A 117 -7.58 16.45 -1.72
C GLN A 117 -7.62 16.63 -3.25
N ASN A 118 -8.58 15.99 -3.93
CA ASN A 118 -8.71 15.98 -5.41
C ASN A 118 -7.51 15.39 -6.18
N THR A 119 -6.61 14.68 -5.48
CA THR A 119 -5.44 14.00 -6.04
C THR A 119 -5.82 12.66 -6.66
N ASN A 120 -4.84 11.90 -7.16
CA ASN A 120 -5.05 10.53 -7.66
C ASN A 120 -4.95 9.48 -6.54
N ALA A 121 -4.59 9.91 -5.34
CA ALA A 121 -4.69 9.10 -4.14
C ALA A 121 -6.14 9.05 -3.64
N ARG A 122 -6.48 7.93 -3.03
CA ARG A 122 -7.75 7.65 -2.34
C ARG A 122 -7.53 7.76 -0.84
N ASN A 123 -8.59 8.02 -0.08
CA ASN A 123 -8.50 8.03 1.38
C ASN A 123 -8.09 6.66 1.95
N SER A 124 -8.37 5.56 1.24
CA SER A 124 -7.89 4.21 1.56
C SER A 124 -6.37 4.07 1.45
N ASP A 125 -5.68 4.83 0.59
CA ASP A 125 -4.24 4.66 0.35
C ASP A 125 -3.38 5.08 1.57
N PHE A 126 -4.00 5.69 2.59
CA PHE A 126 -3.36 6.09 3.85
C PHE A 126 -3.60 5.10 5.00
N THR A 127 -4.39 4.04 4.80
CA THR A 127 -4.59 2.98 5.79
C THR A 127 -3.46 1.93 5.70
N ARG A 128 -3.37 1.05 6.70
CA ARG A 128 -2.58 -0.18 6.59
C ARG A 128 -3.05 -1.04 5.41
N SER A 129 -2.17 -1.88 4.89
CA SER A 129 -2.51 -2.83 3.84
C SER A 129 -3.37 -3.96 4.41
N THR A 130 -4.36 -4.40 3.64
CA THR A 130 -5.29 -5.50 3.95
C THR A 130 -5.51 -6.41 2.74
N LEU A 131 -4.55 -6.45 1.80
CA LEU A 131 -4.72 -7.12 0.51
C LEU A 131 -5.03 -8.61 0.66
N ALA A 132 -4.39 -9.29 1.60
CA ALA A 132 -4.60 -10.71 1.85
C ALA A 132 -5.95 -11.04 2.52
N ASP A 133 -6.61 -10.04 3.12
CA ASP A 133 -7.96 -10.16 3.69
C ASP A 133 -9.02 -9.79 2.63
N ASP A 134 -8.73 -8.76 1.84
CA ASP A 134 -9.67 -8.17 0.87
C ASP A 134 -9.73 -8.93 -0.46
N TYR A 135 -8.65 -9.64 -0.82
CA TYR A 135 -8.52 -10.32 -2.11
C TYR A 135 -8.13 -11.78 -1.98
N ARG A 136 -8.62 -12.59 -2.92
CA ARG A 136 -8.10 -13.93 -3.21
C ARG A 136 -7.08 -13.88 -4.35
N VAL A 137 -6.03 -14.69 -4.27
CA VAL A 137 -5.09 -14.91 -5.38
C VAL A 137 -5.74 -15.85 -6.39
N VAL A 138 -5.90 -15.38 -7.63
CA VAL A 138 -6.43 -16.21 -8.73
C VAL A 138 -5.35 -16.78 -9.64
N ASN A 139 -4.21 -16.11 -9.74
CA ASN A 139 -3.05 -16.57 -10.50
C ASN A 139 -1.76 -15.96 -9.95
N GLY A 140 -0.66 -16.68 -10.09
CA GLY A 140 0.69 -16.20 -9.79
C GLY A 140 1.67 -16.67 -10.85
N GLU A 141 2.49 -15.75 -11.36
CA GLU A 141 3.53 -16.06 -12.34
C GLU A 141 4.82 -15.28 -12.07
N ASP A 142 5.95 -15.84 -12.48
CA ASP A 142 7.24 -15.17 -12.38
C ASP A 142 7.40 -14.18 -13.54
N THR A 143 7.88 -12.99 -13.24
CA THR A 143 8.06 -11.93 -14.22
C THR A 143 9.22 -11.01 -13.86
N VAL A 144 9.50 -10.04 -14.72
CA VAL A 144 10.51 -8.99 -14.50
C VAL A 144 9.85 -7.62 -14.62
N LEU A 145 10.04 -6.78 -13.61
CA LEU A 145 9.61 -5.38 -13.59
C LEU A 145 10.86 -4.48 -13.56
N GLY A 146 11.29 -4.03 -14.74
CA GLY A 146 12.53 -3.26 -14.88
C GLY A 146 13.73 -4.09 -14.42
N ARG A 147 14.35 -3.69 -13.31
CA ARG A 147 15.49 -4.42 -12.70
C ARG A 147 15.08 -5.48 -11.67
N PHE A 148 13.80 -5.53 -11.30
CA PHE A 148 13.32 -6.42 -10.24
C PHE A 148 12.80 -7.72 -10.85
N LYS A 149 13.26 -8.86 -10.34
CA LYS A 149 12.53 -10.12 -10.49
C LYS A 149 11.34 -10.07 -9.53
N CYS A 150 10.17 -10.40 -10.04
CA CYS A 150 8.93 -10.29 -9.29
C CYS A 150 8.07 -11.54 -9.47
N ARG A 151 7.28 -11.83 -8.44
CA ARG A 151 6.05 -12.60 -8.56
C ARG A 151 4.92 -11.65 -8.91
N LEU A 152 4.24 -11.88 -10.03
CA LEU A 152 3.03 -11.16 -10.43
C LEU A 152 1.81 -11.95 -9.97
N LEU A 153 1.06 -11.37 -9.03
CA LEU A 153 -0.20 -11.91 -8.56
C LEU A 153 -1.36 -11.23 -9.28
N THR A 154 -2.32 -12.03 -9.75
CA THR A 154 -3.64 -11.54 -10.14
C THR A 154 -4.62 -11.83 -9.01
N LEU A 155 -5.36 -10.80 -8.62
CA LEU A 155 -6.19 -10.79 -7.42
C LEU A 155 -7.64 -10.43 -7.77
N GLU A 156 -8.59 -11.04 -7.07
CA GLU A 156 -10.02 -10.72 -7.14
C GLU A 156 -10.60 -10.50 -5.74
N GLU A 157 -11.55 -9.55 -5.61
CA GLU A 157 -12.19 -9.25 -4.33
C GLU A 157 -12.87 -10.50 -3.72
N VAL A 158 -12.74 -10.66 -2.41
CA VAL A 158 -13.41 -11.74 -1.67
C VAL A 158 -14.89 -11.44 -1.49
N SER A 159 -15.23 -10.18 -1.20
CA SER A 159 -16.59 -9.68 -1.05
C SER A 159 -16.80 -8.42 -1.85
N ALA A 160 -17.98 -8.30 -2.49
CA ALA A 160 -18.32 -7.13 -3.29
C ALA A 160 -18.31 -5.85 -2.44
N GLY A 161 -17.70 -4.79 -2.96
CA GLY A 161 -17.70 -3.47 -2.34
C GLY A 161 -16.36 -2.74 -2.37
N LEU A 162 -15.30 -3.38 -2.87
CA LEU A 162 -14.02 -2.72 -3.05
C LEU A 162 -14.10 -1.71 -4.20
N THR A 163 -13.30 -0.64 -4.09
CA THR A 163 -13.18 0.36 -5.18
C THR A 163 -12.65 -0.27 -6.46
N TYR A 164 -11.78 -1.28 -6.31
CA TYR A 164 -11.14 -2.00 -7.40
C TYR A 164 -11.32 -3.52 -7.18
N PRO A 165 -12.37 -4.12 -7.77
CA PRO A 165 -12.67 -5.54 -7.62
C PRO A 165 -11.58 -6.50 -8.12
N ARG A 166 -10.68 -6.01 -8.99
CA ARG A 166 -9.60 -6.78 -9.59
C ARG A 166 -8.29 -6.00 -9.51
N MET A 167 -7.20 -6.70 -9.26
CA MET A 167 -5.87 -6.10 -9.16
C MET A 167 -4.80 -7.01 -9.75
N LYS A 168 -3.77 -6.42 -10.36
CA LYS A 168 -2.48 -7.08 -10.59
C LYS A 168 -1.44 -6.47 -9.67
N LEU A 169 -0.65 -7.29 -9.01
CA LEU A 169 0.30 -6.90 -7.97
C LEU A 169 1.67 -7.51 -8.24
N TRP A 170 2.70 -6.68 -8.32
CA TRP A 170 4.08 -7.12 -8.49
C TRP A 170 4.79 -7.08 -7.15
N ILE A 171 5.19 -8.26 -6.64
CA ILE A 171 5.97 -8.42 -5.41
C ILE A 171 7.38 -8.85 -5.81
N SER A 172 8.41 -8.07 -5.45
CA SER A 172 9.80 -8.43 -5.76
C SER A 172 10.32 -9.58 -4.87
N GLU A 173 11.44 -10.18 -5.24
CA GLU A 173 12.08 -11.28 -4.46
C GLU A 173 12.35 -10.94 -2.98
N ASP A 174 12.48 -9.66 -2.64
CA ASP A 174 12.60 -9.18 -1.25
C ASP A 174 11.27 -9.05 -0.50
N GLY A 175 10.15 -9.48 -1.11
CA GLY A 175 8.81 -9.48 -0.55
C GLY A 175 8.06 -8.14 -0.65
N LEU A 176 8.68 -7.09 -1.18
CA LEU A 176 8.07 -5.76 -1.24
C LEU A 176 7.17 -5.59 -2.46
N VAL A 177 6.02 -4.93 -2.27
CA VAL A 177 5.17 -4.49 -3.39
C VAL A 177 5.90 -3.41 -4.18
N ARG A 178 5.98 -3.57 -5.50
CA ARG A 178 6.63 -2.61 -6.40
C ARG A 178 5.64 -1.85 -7.27
N LYS A 179 4.57 -2.52 -7.68
CA LYS A 179 3.57 -1.96 -8.58
C LYS A 179 2.20 -2.61 -8.34
N THR A 180 1.15 -1.83 -8.48
CA THR A 180 -0.22 -2.31 -8.65
C THR A 180 -0.81 -1.80 -9.95
N GLU A 181 -1.70 -2.58 -10.53
CA GLU A 181 -2.66 -2.13 -11.53
C GLU A 181 -4.06 -2.49 -11.03
N ASP A 182 -4.88 -1.47 -10.87
CA ASP A 182 -6.21 -1.55 -10.30
C ASP A 182 -7.24 -1.55 -11.43
N TYR A 183 -8.17 -2.51 -11.42
CA TYR A 183 -9.11 -2.75 -12.51
C TYR A 183 -10.57 -2.66 -12.04
N SER A 184 -11.45 -2.24 -12.94
CA SER A 184 -12.90 -2.34 -12.76
C SER A 184 -13.36 -3.80 -12.81
N LEU A 185 -14.61 -4.06 -12.42
CA LEU A 185 -15.24 -5.37 -12.57
C LEU A 185 -15.27 -5.85 -14.03
N SER A 186 -15.41 -4.93 -15.00
CA SER A 186 -15.38 -5.25 -16.43
C SER A 186 -13.96 -5.48 -16.99
N GLY A 187 -12.91 -5.32 -16.17
CA GLY A 187 -11.52 -5.49 -16.58
C GLY A 187 -10.89 -4.26 -17.23
N GLN A 188 -11.51 -3.08 -17.11
CA GLN A 188 -10.90 -1.83 -17.54
C GLN A 188 -9.84 -1.41 -16.52
N LEU A 189 -8.62 -1.10 -16.99
CA LEU A 189 -7.60 -0.51 -16.14
C LEU A 189 -8.07 0.87 -15.65
N MET A 190 -8.07 1.08 -14.34
CA MET A 190 -8.51 2.31 -13.71
C MET A 190 -7.32 3.14 -13.23
N ARG A 191 -6.35 2.50 -12.58
CA ARG A 191 -5.20 3.18 -11.97
C ARG A 191 -3.98 2.28 -11.97
N THR A 192 -2.80 2.87 -12.14
CA THR A 192 -1.52 2.20 -11.91
C THR A 192 -0.82 2.89 -10.76
N SER A 193 -0.34 2.10 -9.79
CA SER A 193 0.44 2.60 -8.66
C SER A 193 1.85 2.02 -8.72
N ALA A 194 2.88 2.80 -8.45
CA ALA A 194 4.27 2.33 -8.41
C ALA A 194 4.97 2.85 -7.16
N ILE A 195 5.57 1.95 -6.38
CA ILE A 195 6.42 2.31 -5.25
C ILE A 195 7.85 2.34 -5.78
N LEU A 196 8.39 3.55 -5.94
CA LEU A 196 9.63 3.78 -6.66
C LEU A 196 10.84 3.31 -5.86
N ASP A 197 10.80 3.52 -4.55
CA ASP A 197 11.86 3.13 -3.63
C ASP A 197 11.33 3.02 -2.18
N TYR A 198 12.11 2.36 -1.32
CA TYR A 198 11.79 2.16 0.09
C TYR A 198 12.97 2.59 0.98
N GLN A 199 12.65 3.25 2.08
CA GLN A 199 13.60 3.49 3.17
C GLN A 199 13.36 2.45 4.26
N ARG A 200 14.46 1.88 4.77
CA ARG A 200 14.41 0.91 5.86
C ARG A 200 14.70 1.62 7.18
N THR A 201 13.79 1.45 8.14
CA THR A 201 13.96 1.96 9.51
C THR A 201 13.88 0.78 10.47
N GLY A 202 15.04 0.31 10.94
CA GLY A 202 15.14 -0.94 11.69
C GLY A 202 14.70 -2.14 10.86
N LYS A 203 13.60 -2.81 11.27
CA LYS A 203 13.02 -3.97 10.57
C LYS A 203 11.87 -3.59 9.62
N ARG A 204 11.45 -2.32 9.59
CA ARG A 204 10.27 -1.85 8.86
C ARG A 204 10.68 -1.19 7.55
N PHE A 205 9.82 -1.30 6.54
CA PHE A 205 9.99 -0.64 5.25
C PHE A 205 8.92 0.43 5.06
N VAL A 206 9.35 1.64 4.72
CA VAL A 206 8.47 2.76 4.39
C VAL A 206 8.73 3.12 2.93
N PRO A 207 7.71 3.26 2.07
CA PRO A 207 7.90 3.84 0.75
C PRO A 207 8.57 5.21 0.87
N THR A 208 9.55 5.53 0.02
CA THR A 208 10.05 6.92 -0.08
C THR A 208 9.21 7.71 -1.05
N GLN A 209 8.78 7.08 -2.15
CA GLN A 209 7.97 7.67 -3.19
C GLN A 209 6.93 6.69 -3.74
N ILE A 210 5.70 7.16 -3.90
CA ILE A 210 4.59 6.43 -4.52
C ILE A 210 4.03 7.28 -5.67
N LEU A 211 4.02 6.72 -6.87
CA LEU A 211 3.44 7.33 -8.06
C LEU A 211 2.09 6.68 -8.37
N PHE A 212 1.04 7.49 -8.44
CA PHE A 212 -0.27 7.11 -8.98
C PHE A 212 -0.45 7.72 -10.37
N GLU A 213 -0.83 6.91 -11.35
CA GLU A 213 -1.23 7.34 -12.68
C GLU A 213 -2.68 6.89 -12.94
N GLU A 214 -3.56 7.82 -13.32
CA GLU A 214 -4.93 7.48 -13.69
C GLU A 214 -4.98 7.00 -15.13
N ALA A 215 -5.61 5.85 -15.36
CA ALA A 215 -5.68 5.27 -16.69
C ALA A 215 -6.67 5.99 -17.60
N LEU A 216 -7.75 6.55 -17.01
CA LEU A 216 -8.87 7.13 -17.75
C LEU A 216 -8.85 8.66 -17.81
N ARG A 217 -7.92 9.31 -17.12
CA ARG A 217 -7.81 10.78 -17.09
C ARG A 217 -6.51 11.26 -17.69
N GLY A 218 -6.63 12.13 -18.68
CA GLY A 218 -5.50 12.70 -19.39
C GLY A 218 -5.96 13.64 -20.50
N ALA A 219 -4.99 14.27 -21.17
CA ALA A 219 -5.23 15.08 -22.35
C ALA A 219 -4.16 14.79 -23.41
N VAL A 220 -4.51 15.00 -24.68
CA VAL A 220 -3.53 14.95 -25.76
C VAL A 220 -2.81 16.30 -25.81
N ILE A 221 -1.50 16.29 -25.53
CA ILE A 221 -0.61 17.46 -25.62
C ILE A 221 0.45 17.14 -26.66
N ASN A 222 0.57 17.97 -27.69
CA ASN A 222 1.52 17.80 -28.81
C ASN A 222 1.44 16.39 -29.44
N GLY A 223 0.22 15.88 -29.66
CA GLY A 223 -0.03 14.57 -30.26
C GLY A 223 0.21 13.37 -29.33
N LYS A 224 0.57 13.59 -28.05
CA LYS A 224 0.81 12.53 -27.07
C LYS A 224 -0.23 12.57 -25.96
N LEU A 225 -0.83 11.42 -25.63
CA LEU A 225 -1.65 11.30 -24.42
C LEU A 225 -0.75 11.47 -23.19
N VAL A 226 -1.01 12.52 -22.42
CA VAL A 226 -0.43 12.75 -21.10
C VAL A 226 -1.52 12.45 -20.08
N LYS A 227 -1.26 11.53 -19.16
CA LYS A 227 -2.21 11.13 -18.10
C LYS A 227 -2.03 11.98 -16.85
N GLU A 228 -3.08 12.10 -16.06
CA GLU A 228 -3.01 12.69 -14.73
C GLU A 228 -2.15 11.81 -13.80
N ARG A 229 -1.30 12.45 -13.00
CA ARG A 229 -0.39 11.77 -12.07
C ARG A 229 -0.37 12.44 -10.71
N THR A 230 -0.15 11.65 -9.67
CA THR A 230 0.17 12.13 -8.32
C THR A 230 1.40 11.41 -7.81
N LEU A 231 2.41 12.16 -7.36
CA LEU A 231 3.58 11.65 -6.68
C LEU A 231 3.48 12.00 -5.20
N ILE A 232 3.54 10.99 -4.33
CA ILE A 232 3.65 11.14 -2.89
C ILE A 232 5.09 10.86 -2.49
N THR A 233 5.73 11.80 -1.82
CA THR A 233 7.03 11.62 -1.15
C THR A 233 6.82 11.56 0.35
N ILE A 234 7.37 10.55 1.01
CA ILE A 234 7.22 10.32 2.45
C ILE A 234 8.56 10.64 3.14
N ASN A 235 8.53 11.64 4.01
CA ASN A 235 9.68 12.18 4.71
C ASN A 235 9.57 11.99 6.22
N LYS A 236 10.73 11.89 6.88
CA LYS A 236 10.86 11.85 8.34
C LYS A 236 9.95 10.78 9.01
N PRO A 237 9.96 9.51 8.56
CA PRO A 237 9.17 8.49 9.22
C PRO A 237 9.65 8.29 10.66
N SER A 238 8.70 8.18 11.58
CA SER A 238 8.91 7.82 12.98
C SER A 238 7.97 6.69 13.37
N PHE A 239 8.43 5.84 14.28
CA PHE A 239 7.69 4.72 14.86
C PHE A 239 7.51 4.87 16.37
N GLU A 240 7.70 6.09 16.88
CA GLU A 240 7.46 6.41 18.27
C GLU A 240 5.98 6.33 18.61
N LYS A 241 5.68 6.04 19.88
CA LYS A 241 4.31 6.02 20.39
C LYS A 241 3.69 7.42 20.29
N ILE A 242 2.47 7.47 19.76
CA ILE A 242 1.68 8.69 19.61
C ILE A 242 0.65 8.73 20.75
N ALA A 243 0.42 9.91 21.32
CA ALA A 243 -0.58 10.09 22.36
C ALA A 243 -1.99 9.82 21.81
N ASP A 244 -2.85 9.14 22.58
CA ASP A 244 -4.22 8.81 22.17
C ASP A 244 -5.05 10.04 21.80
N SER A 245 -4.75 11.18 22.43
CA SER A 245 -5.40 12.46 22.14
C SER A 245 -5.24 12.90 20.67
N VAL A 246 -4.17 12.49 19.98
CA VAL A 246 -3.96 12.80 18.56
C VAL A 246 -5.06 12.21 17.69
N TYR A 247 -5.58 11.03 18.04
CA TYR A 247 -6.62 10.35 17.27
C TYR A 247 -8.02 10.80 17.71
N SER A 248 -8.26 12.12 17.70
CA SER A 248 -9.53 12.71 18.14
C SER A 248 -9.96 13.91 17.31
N LYS A 249 -11.27 14.19 17.30
CA LYS A 249 -11.82 15.43 16.71
C LYS A 249 -11.25 16.68 17.40
N THR A 250 -11.12 16.63 18.73
CA THR A 250 -10.57 17.73 19.53
C THR A 250 -9.14 18.08 19.12
N PHE A 251 -8.32 17.09 18.76
CA PHE A 251 -6.98 17.35 18.24
C PHE A 251 -7.04 18.15 16.93
N LEU A 252 -7.85 17.72 15.96
CA LEU A 252 -8.03 18.44 14.69
C LEU A 252 -8.54 19.89 14.88
N GLU A 253 -9.41 20.12 15.86
CA GLU A 253 -9.84 21.47 16.22
C GLU A 253 -8.71 22.29 16.87
N SER A 254 -7.85 21.65 17.67
CA SER A 254 -6.78 22.32 18.43
C SER A 254 -5.59 22.75 17.56
N VAL A 255 -5.26 22.02 16.50
CA VAL A 255 -4.15 22.37 15.58
C VAL A 255 -4.45 23.66 14.79
N ASN A 256 -5.71 24.08 14.79
CA ASN A 256 -6.22 25.24 14.06
C ASN A 256 -6.51 26.45 14.94
N ARG A 257 -6.13 26.41 16.22
CA ARG A 257 -6.23 27.54 17.13
C ARG A 257 -5.05 28.48 17.04
#